data_AF-A0A345C298-F1
#
_entry.id   AF-A0A345C298-F1
#
_cell.length_a   1.000
_cell.length_b   1.000
_cell.length_c   1.000
_cell.angle_alpha   90.00
_cell.angle_beta   90.00
_cell.angle_gamma   90.00
#
_symmetry.space_group_name_H-M   'P 1'
#
loop_
_entity.id
_entity.type
_entity.pdbx_description
1 polymer ?
#
loop_
_entity_poly.entity_id
_entity_poly.type
_entity_poly.pdbx_seq_one_letter_code
_entity_poly.pdbx_strand_id
1 'polypeptide(L)'
;MSFHKQTWEQKIKGVIDKLNRIDQTLSDAYFIDRKGRKVEQLYEFYCYVQLLRAISNNGSTLTCSHQNQFIFAGGPRSLYKHPASYFTLSNSNRQHDIGELHMNLMVRGSSDSEHEADIVLLSPESLINSRQEELSPKFDSKGLLLECKHYSQKNIGITEARNFLGLCSDLAFKNNVYLITTAANLNAKHLINGHNLNMKEINKQKPDCYVYGIFNCIICRYLNFTPTVSL
;
A
#
# COMPACT_ATOMS: atom_id res chain seq x y z
N MET A 1 -38.64 -0.56 -2.33
CA MET A 1 -37.48 -0.75 -3.23
C MET A 1 -36.31 -1.30 -2.42
N SER A 2 -35.99 -2.58 -2.62
CA SER A 2 -34.85 -3.24 -1.97
C SER A 2 -33.57 -2.80 -2.68
N PHE A 3 -32.74 -1.97 -2.05
CA PHE A 3 -31.38 -1.74 -2.50
C PHE A 3 -30.59 -3.04 -2.31
N HIS A 4 -30.35 -3.77 -3.41
CA HIS A 4 -29.39 -4.87 -3.40
C HIS A 4 -28.02 -4.32 -3.04
N LYS A 5 -27.58 -4.57 -1.80
CA LYS A 5 -26.22 -4.31 -1.34
C LYS A 5 -25.27 -5.18 -2.19
N GLN A 6 -24.55 -4.56 -3.11
CA GLN A 6 -23.47 -5.25 -3.83
C GLN A 6 -22.47 -5.83 -2.84
N THR A 7 -22.14 -7.10 -3.01
CA THR A 7 -21.19 -7.82 -2.17
C THR A 7 -19.77 -7.32 -2.44
N TRP A 8 -18.85 -7.54 -1.49
CA TRP A 8 -17.46 -7.12 -1.62
C TRP A 8 -16.76 -7.80 -2.83
N GLU A 9 -17.16 -9.03 -3.15
CA GLU A 9 -16.75 -9.79 -4.35
C GLU A 9 -17.18 -9.11 -5.66
N GLN A 10 -18.39 -8.54 -5.72
CA GLN A 10 -18.86 -7.77 -6.87
C GLN A 10 -18.10 -6.45 -7.01
N LYS A 11 -17.65 -5.86 -5.89
CA LYS A 11 -16.79 -4.66 -5.90
C LYS A 11 -15.36 -4.98 -6.33
N ILE A 12 -14.78 -6.10 -5.92
CA ILE A 12 -13.46 -6.55 -6.42
C ILE A 12 -13.53 -6.86 -7.91
N LYS A 13 -14.57 -7.57 -8.38
CA LYS A 13 -14.76 -7.82 -9.81
C LYS A 13 -14.85 -6.51 -10.59
N GLY A 14 -15.59 -5.52 -10.07
CA GLY A 14 -15.61 -4.17 -10.62
C GLY A 14 -14.28 -3.40 -10.51
N VAL A 15 -13.43 -3.69 -9.53
CA VAL A 15 -12.08 -3.13 -9.39
C VAL A 15 -11.12 -3.77 -10.39
N ILE A 16 -11.21 -5.08 -10.61
CA ILE A 16 -10.50 -5.81 -11.67
C ILE A 16 -10.94 -5.30 -13.05
N ASP A 17 -12.26 -5.15 -13.28
CA ASP A 17 -12.82 -4.60 -14.51
C ASP A 17 -12.43 -3.12 -14.74
N LYS A 18 -12.20 -2.35 -13.66
CA LYS A 18 -11.69 -0.98 -13.73
C LYS A 18 -10.17 -0.93 -13.90
N LEU A 19 -9.42 -1.84 -13.31
CA LEU A 19 -7.96 -1.99 -13.55
C LEU A 19 -7.69 -2.29 -15.01
N ASN A 20 -8.50 -3.15 -15.63
CA ASN A 20 -8.49 -3.42 -17.07
C ASN A 20 -8.81 -2.18 -17.94
N ARG A 21 -9.36 -1.10 -17.36
CA ARG A 21 -9.65 0.18 -18.05
C ARG A 21 -8.62 1.27 -17.76
N ILE A 22 -7.72 1.08 -16.79
CA ILE A 22 -6.80 2.11 -16.30
C ILE A 22 -5.45 2.07 -17.03
N ASP A 23 -5.10 0.97 -17.68
CA ASP A 23 -3.99 0.92 -18.64
C ASP A 23 -4.14 -0.32 -19.54
N GLN A 24 -3.98 -0.19 -20.86
CA GLN A 24 -4.01 -1.33 -21.80
C GLN A 24 -2.88 -2.34 -21.52
N THR A 25 -1.86 -1.97 -20.75
CA THR A 25 -0.79 -2.88 -20.31
C THR A 25 -1.18 -3.80 -19.16
N LEU A 26 -2.26 -3.50 -18.41
CA LEU A 26 -2.75 -4.35 -17.32
C LEU A 26 -3.86 -5.31 -17.76
N SER A 27 -4.42 -5.15 -18.96
CA SER A 27 -5.50 -6.02 -19.47
C SER A 27 -5.07 -7.47 -19.67
N ASP A 28 -3.76 -7.70 -19.82
CA ASP A 28 -3.19 -9.03 -20.06
C ASP A 28 -2.74 -9.72 -18.77
N ALA A 29 -2.77 -9.01 -17.62
CA ALA A 29 -2.36 -9.55 -16.34
C ALA A 29 -3.32 -10.64 -15.86
N TYR A 30 -2.99 -11.88 -16.18
CA TYR A 30 -3.65 -13.06 -15.62
C TYR A 30 -3.51 -13.05 -14.09
N PHE A 31 -4.62 -12.83 -13.40
CA PHE A 31 -4.73 -13.12 -11.98
C PHE A 31 -4.66 -14.64 -11.80
N ILE A 32 -3.51 -15.13 -11.33
CA ILE A 32 -3.45 -16.50 -10.81
C ILE A 32 -4.12 -16.48 -9.44
N ASP A 33 -5.46 -16.55 -9.44
CA ASP A 33 -6.23 -16.82 -8.22
C ASP A 33 -6.03 -18.28 -7.82
N ARG A 34 -5.11 -18.52 -6.90
CA ARG A 34 -5.08 -19.79 -6.18
C ARG A 34 -6.25 -19.76 -5.19
N LYS A 35 -7.31 -20.51 -5.48
CA LYS A 35 -8.52 -20.68 -4.64
C LYS A 35 -8.21 -20.53 -3.14
N GLY A 36 -8.95 -19.68 -2.42
CA GLY A 36 -8.95 -19.60 -0.95
C GLY A 36 -8.39 -18.33 -0.31
N ARG A 37 -8.42 -17.18 -0.99
CA ARG A 37 -7.94 -15.92 -0.40
C ARG A 37 -8.86 -15.40 0.71
N LYS A 38 -8.25 -14.89 1.77
CA LYS A 38 -8.96 -14.27 2.90
C LYS A 38 -9.40 -12.85 2.53
N VAL A 39 -10.45 -12.34 3.18
CA VAL A 39 -11.02 -11.01 2.88
C VAL A 39 -10.00 -9.89 3.11
N GLU A 40 -9.12 -10.09 4.07
CA GLU A 40 -8.03 -9.15 4.44
C GLU A 40 -7.07 -8.95 3.27
N GLN A 41 -6.61 -10.04 2.63
CA GLN A 41 -5.72 -9.98 1.46
C GLN A 41 -6.35 -9.23 0.29
N LEU A 42 -7.66 -9.42 0.09
CA LEU A 42 -8.38 -8.73 -0.98
C LEU A 42 -8.53 -7.23 -0.65
N TYR A 43 -8.61 -6.85 0.64
CA TYR A 43 -8.59 -5.46 1.09
C TYR A 43 -7.24 -4.78 0.91
N GLU A 44 -6.15 -5.46 1.26
CA GLU A 44 -4.78 -5.00 0.95
C GLU A 44 -4.65 -4.76 -0.56
N PHE A 45 -5.10 -5.71 -1.38
CA PHE A 45 -5.06 -5.57 -2.84
C PHE A 45 -5.87 -4.37 -3.34
N TYR A 46 -7.08 -4.18 -2.81
CA TYR A 46 -7.91 -3.02 -3.13
C TYR A 46 -7.18 -1.70 -2.81
N CYS A 47 -6.55 -1.61 -1.64
CA CYS A 47 -5.77 -0.42 -1.25
C CYS A 47 -4.58 -0.19 -2.18
N TYR A 48 -3.86 -1.26 -2.55
CA TYR A 48 -2.74 -1.20 -3.49
C TYR A 48 -3.16 -0.64 -4.85
N VAL A 49 -4.29 -1.10 -5.36
CA VAL A 49 -4.87 -0.63 -6.60
C VAL A 49 -5.27 0.84 -6.52
N GLN A 50 -5.90 1.28 -5.43
CA GLN A 50 -6.22 2.71 -5.28
C GLN A 50 -4.95 3.58 -5.22
N LEU A 51 -3.88 3.08 -4.60
CA LEU A 51 -2.60 3.76 -4.55
C LEU A 51 -1.96 3.88 -5.95
N LEU A 52 -1.91 2.79 -6.72
CA LEU A 52 -1.44 2.82 -8.12
C LEU A 52 -2.20 3.84 -8.97
N ARG A 53 -3.54 3.85 -8.84
CA ARG A 53 -4.38 4.84 -9.53
C ARG A 53 -4.04 6.27 -9.15
N ALA A 54 -3.82 6.51 -7.86
CA ALA A 54 -3.42 7.82 -7.36
C ALA A 54 -2.03 8.22 -7.90
N ILE A 55 -1.07 7.29 -7.91
CA ILE A 55 0.28 7.52 -8.45
C ILE A 55 0.23 7.92 -9.94
N SER A 56 -0.48 7.12 -10.74
CA SER A 56 -0.65 7.39 -12.18
C SER A 56 -1.32 8.73 -12.45
N ASN A 57 -2.38 9.05 -11.72
CA ASN A 57 -3.08 10.34 -11.85
C ASN A 57 -2.26 11.54 -11.39
N ASN A 58 -1.19 11.33 -10.61
CA ASN A 58 -0.21 12.37 -10.27
C ASN A 58 0.97 12.42 -11.26
N GLY A 59 0.79 11.86 -12.46
CA GLY A 59 1.73 11.98 -13.58
C GLY A 59 2.94 11.05 -13.52
N SER A 60 2.92 10.06 -12.63
CA SER A 60 4.00 9.06 -12.58
C SER A 60 3.70 7.92 -13.55
N THR A 61 4.71 7.47 -14.28
CA THR A 61 4.67 6.26 -15.08
C THR A 61 4.90 5.05 -14.18
N LEU A 62 4.09 4.02 -14.38
CA LEU A 62 4.16 2.75 -13.66
C LEU A 62 4.65 1.67 -14.62
N THR A 63 5.64 0.88 -14.21
CA THR A 63 6.09 -0.29 -14.99
C THR A 63 6.07 -1.53 -14.11
N CYS A 64 5.32 -2.54 -14.52
CA CYS A 64 5.26 -3.81 -13.79
C CYS A 64 6.56 -4.60 -14.00
N SER A 65 7.12 -5.12 -12.91
CA SER A 65 8.29 -6.02 -12.90
C SER A 65 8.13 -7.28 -13.74
N HIS A 66 6.90 -7.77 -13.88
CA HIS A 66 6.59 -8.97 -14.66
C HIS A 66 5.80 -8.55 -15.90
N GLN A 67 6.36 -8.87 -17.07
CA GLN A 67 5.75 -8.57 -18.35
C GLN A 67 4.48 -9.44 -18.51
N ASN A 68 3.33 -8.78 -18.66
CA ASN A 68 2.02 -9.38 -18.97
C ASN A 68 1.40 -10.27 -17.86
N GLN A 69 1.98 -10.35 -16.67
CA GLN A 69 1.38 -11.11 -15.55
C GLN A 69 1.62 -10.40 -14.22
N PHE A 70 0.55 -10.05 -13.50
CA PHE A 70 0.66 -9.53 -12.14
C PHE A 70 0.50 -10.67 -11.12
N ILE A 71 1.58 -10.98 -10.41
CA ILE A 71 1.65 -11.99 -9.37
C ILE A 71 1.38 -11.31 -8.02
N PHE A 72 0.16 -11.45 -7.54
CA PHE A 72 -0.23 -10.91 -6.24
C PHE A 72 0.36 -11.71 -5.07
N ALA A 73 1.02 -11.01 -4.14
CA ALA A 73 1.52 -11.58 -2.89
C ALA A 73 0.39 -11.76 -1.87
N GLY A 74 0.02 -13.01 -1.56
CA GLY A 74 -0.98 -13.32 -0.54
C GLY A 74 -0.46 -13.41 0.90
N GLY A 75 0.63 -12.74 1.24
CA GLY A 75 1.26 -12.80 2.56
C GLY A 75 2.74 -12.52 2.48
N PRO A 76 3.47 -12.57 3.60
CA PRO A 76 4.76 -11.91 3.72
C PRO A 76 5.82 -12.47 2.76
N ARG A 77 6.65 -11.57 2.23
CA ARG A 77 7.64 -11.86 1.18
C ARG A 77 8.97 -11.20 1.51
N SER A 78 10.04 -11.91 1.18
CA SER A 78 11.37 -11.30 1.05
C SER A 78 11.58 -10.85 -0.40
N LEU A 79 12.38 -9.79 -0.58
CA LEU A 79 12.78 -9.28 -1.89
C LEU A 79 13.46 -10.35 -2.79
N TYR A 80 14.03 -11.43 -2.20
CA TYR A 80 14.83 -12.43 -2.91
C TYR A 80 14.16 -13.79 -3.13
N LYS A 81 13.30 -14.21 -2.18
CA LYS A 81 12.89 -15.62 -2.10
C LYS A 81 11.62 -15.93 -2.87
N HIS A 82 10.80 -14.92 -3.15
CA HIS A 82 9.44 -15.14 -3.63
C HIS A 82 9.05 -14.08 -4.66
N PRO A 83 9.13 -14.36 -5.98
CA PRO A 83 8.79 -13.37 -7.00
C PRO A 83 7.30 -13.04 -6.92
N ALA A 84 7.00 -11.86 -6.37
CA ALA A 84 5.73 -11.18 -6.51
C ALA A 84 5.93 -9.99 -7.44
N SER A 85 4.88 -9.57 -8.11
CA SER A 85 4.96 -8.39 -8.95
C SER A 85 5.02 -7.13 -8.09
N TYR A 86 5.98 -6.29 -8.40
CA TYR A 86 6.06 -4.90 -7.96
C TYR A 86 5.97 -3.97 -9.16
N PHE A 87 5.74 -2.68 -8.90
CA PHE A 87 5.81 -1.63 -9.90
C PHE A 87 7.00 -0.71 -9.64
N THR A 88 7.79 -0.42 -10.68
CA THR A 88 8.70 0.73 -10.65
C THR A 88 7.92 2.00 -10.98
N LEU A 89 8.28 3.08 -10.30
CA LEU A 89 7.67 4.40 -10.48
C LEU A 89 8.72 5.35 -11.06
N SER A 90 8.42 5.94 -12.20
CA SER A 90 9.20 7.04 -12.77
C SER A 90 8.33 8.26 -13.00
N ASN A 91 8.92 9.45 -13.04
CA ASN A 91 8.19 10.67 -13.34
C ASN A 91 9.02 11.48 -14.31
N SER A 92 8.50 11.75 -15.51
CA SER A 92 9.23 12.44 -16.58
C SER A 92 9.70 13.85 -16.19
N ASN A 93 9.07 14.48 -15.19
CA ASN A 93 9.48 15.77 -14.65
C ASN A 93 10.56 15.66 -13.56
N ARG A 94 11.01 14.44 -13.23
CA ARG A 94 12.10 14.15 -12.28
C ARG A 94 13.16 13.33 -13.01
N GLN A 95 14.43 13.65 -12.80
CA GLN A 95 15.53 12.93 -13.48
C GLN A 95 15.72 11.48 -13.02
N HIS A 96 15.04 11.04 -11.95
CA HIS A 96 15.28 9.74 -11.33
C HIS A 96 13.99 9.02 -10.94
N ASP A 97 14.06 7.69 -10.92
CA ASP A 97 13.00 6.81 -10.43
C ASP A 97 12.63 7.18 -8.98
N ILE A 98 11.32 7.19 -8.72
CA ILE A 98 10.76 7.47 -7.39
C ILE A 98 11.02 6.28 -6.48
N GLY A 99 10.99 5.06 -7.02
CA GLY A 99 11.19 3.83 -6.25
C GLY A 99 10.42 2.63 -6.80
N GLU A 100 10.29 1.60 -5.95
CA GLU A 100 9.50 0.41 -6.24
C GLU A 100 8.36 0.26 -5.24
N LEU A 101 7.15 0.02 -5.75
CA LEU A 101 5.95 -0.24 -4.98
C LEU A 101 5.67 -1.75 -4.89
N HIS A 102 5.77 -2.27 -3.68
CA HIS A 102 5.64 -3.68 -3.33
C HIS A 102 4.39 -3.94 -2.46
N MET A 103 3.93 -5.18 -2.46
CA MET A 103 2.89 -5.70 -1.57
C MET A 103 3.45 -6.78 -0.67
N ASN A 104 3.01 -6.79 0.59
CA ASN A 104 3.34 -7.80 1.60
C ASN A 104 4.85 -8.09 1.66
N LEU A 105 5.66 -7.04 1.63
CA LEU A 105 7.13 -7.12 1.65
C LEU A 105 7.64 -6.97 3.07
N MET A 106 8.59 -7.83 3.47
CA MET A 106 9.32 -7.67 4.72
C MET A 106 10.27 -6.48 4.62
N VAL A 107 10.17 -5.55 5.57
CA VAL A 107 11.03 -4.38 5.69
C VAL A 107 11.67 -4.33 7.07
N ARG A 108 12.89 -3.80 7.17
CA ARG A 108 13.57 -3.63 8.46
C ARG A 108 13.31 -2.25 9.05
N GLY A 109 13.01 -2.23 10.35
CA GLY A 109 12.98 -1.02 11.16
C GLY A 109 14.35 -0.58 11.64
N SER A 110 14.36 0.41 12.53
CA SER A 110 15.58 0.93 13.17
C SER A 110 16.19 -0.06 14.18
N SER A 111 15.38 -0.95 14.76
CA SER A 111 15.80 -2.06 15.62
C SER A 111 16.34 -3.28 14.88
N ASP A 112 16.43 -3.21 13.55
CA ASP A 112 16.72 -4.34 12.64
C ASP A 112 15.68 -5.48 12.67
N SER A 113 14.59 -5.33 13.43
CA SER A 113 13.43 -6.23 13.36
C SER A 113 12.77 -6.13 11.99
N GLU A 114 12.34 -7.28 11.45
CA GLU A 114 11.57 -7.32 10.21
C GLU A 114 10.07 -7.16 10.49
N HIS A 115 9.42 -6.32 9.69
CA HIS A 115 7.98 -6.08 9.70
C HIS A 115 7.41 -6.41 8.33
N GLU A 116 6.27 -7.07 8.30
CA GLU A 116 5.50 -7.18 7.06
C GLU A 116 4.88 -5.80 6.77
N ALA A 117 5.17 -5.27 5.59
CA ALA A 117 4.51 -4.09 5.07
C ALA A 117 3.45 -4.52 4.07
N ASP A 118 2.18 -4.31 4.42
CA ASP A 118 1.05 -4.68 3.55
C ASP A 118 1.21 -4.03 2.16
N ILE A 119 1.58 -2.75 2.12
CA ILE A 119 2.00 -2.02 0.92
C ILE A 119 3.18 -1.10 1.26
N VAL A 120 4.24 -1.13 0.45
CA VAL A 120 5.39 -0.24 0.64
C VAL A 120 5.96 0.26 -0.67
N LEU A 121 6.21 1.58 -0.74
CA LEU A 121 7.04 2.21 -1.76
C LEU A 121 8.42 2.45 -1.15
N LEU A 122 9.44 1.84 -1.74
CA LEU A 122 10.83 1.93 -1.28
C LEU A 122 11.65 2.80 -2.21
N SER A 123 12.57 3.56 -1.63
CA SER A 123 13.51 4.37 -2.39
C SER A 123 14.51 3.50 -3.17
N PRO A 124 15.07 3.99 -4.30
CA PRO A 124 16.13 3.28 -5.02
C PRO A 124 17.34 2.95 -4.13
N GLU A 125 17.70 3.85 -3.22
CA GLU A 125 18.83 3.69 -2.29
C GLU A 125 18.63 2.50 -1.34
N SER A 126 17.45 2.39 -0.73
CA SER A 126 17.10 1.25 0.13
C SER A 126 17.17 -0.08 -0.63
N LEU A 127 16.69 -0.10 -1.88
CA LEU A 127 16.67 -1.29 -2.72
C LEU A 127 18.06 -1.73 -3.18
N ILE A 128 18.96 -0.80 -3.53
CA ILE A 128 20.33 -1.11 -3.96
C ILE A 128 21.09 -1.79 -2.81
N ASN A 129 21.10 -1.17 -1.62
CA ASN A 129 21.81 -1.71 -0.47
C ASN A 129 21.24 -3.08 -0.06
N SER A 130 19.90 -3.16 0.00
CA SER A 130 19.19 -4.40 0.25
C SER A 130 19.66 -5.48 -0.72
N ARG A 131 19.64 -5.23 -2.04
CA ARG A 131 20.00 -6.23 -3.06
C ARG A 131 21.46 -6.67 -2.99
N GLN A 132 22.37 -5.76 -2.66
CA GLN A 132 23.79 -6.09 -2.50
C GLN A 132 24.06 -6.96 -1.27
N GLU A 133 23.32 -6.76 -0.19
CA GLU A 133 23.51 -7.46 1.09
C GLU A 133 22.61 -8.71 1.25
N GLU A 134 21.66 -8.94 0.33
CA GLU A 134 20.62 -9.98 0.45
C GLU A 134 19.77 -9.88 1.74
N LEU A 135 19.61 -8.66 2.26
CA LEU A 135 18.82 -8.39 3.47
C LEU A 135 17.52 -7.68 3.12
N SER A 136 16.48 -7.83 3.95
CA SER A 136 15.25 -7.06 3.79
C SER A 136 15.54 -5.55 3.76
N PRO A 137 14.86 -4.78 2.90
CA PRO A 137 15.14 -3.36 2.73
C PRO A 137 14.85 -2.59 4.03
N LYS A 138 15.73 -1.66 4.35
CA LYS A 138 15.53 -0.78 5.51
C LYS A 138 14.55 0.32 5.12
N PHE A 139 13.49 0.50 5.89
CA PHE A 139 12.54 1.58 5.62
C PHE A 139 13.18 2.93 5.96
N ASP A 140 13.15 3.86 5.00
CA ASP A 140 13.78 5.17 5.12
C ASP A 140 12.76 6.33 5.04
N SER A 141 13.24 7.55 5.21
CA SER A 141 12.41 8.76 5.14
C SER A 141 11.83 9.06 3.75
N LYS A 142 12.35 8.42 2.71
CA LYS A 142 11.89 8.53 1.32
C LYS A 142 10.87 7.43 0.99
N GLY A 143 10.64 6.46 1.87
CA GLY A 143 9.62 5.43 1.69
C GLY A 143 8.21 5.91 2.05
N LEU A 144 7.22 5.14 1.61
CA LEU A 144 5.81 5.25 2.01
C LEU A 144 5.31 3.86 2.38
N LEU A 145 4.70 3.70 3.54
CA LEU A 145 4.14 2.43 4.01
C LEU A 145 2.67 2.59 4.37
N LEU A 146 1.84 1.67 3.90
CA LEU A 146 0.43 1.57 4.25
C LEU A 146 0.17 0.22 4.91
N GLU A 147 -0.18 0.25 6.18
CA GLU A 147 -0.71 -0.89 6.94
C GLU A 147 -2.22 -0.95 6.73
N CYS A 148 -2.73 -2.03 6.14
CA CYS A 148 -4.11 -2.19 5.71
C CYS A 148 -4.86 -3.18 6.61
N LYS A 149 -5.86 -2.72 7.35
CA LYS A 149 -6.65 -3.60 8.24
C LYS A 149 -8.14 -3.56 7.92
N HIS A 150 -8.64 -4.68 7.42
CA HIS A 150 -10.07 -4.88 7.16
C HIS A 150 -10.78 -5.46 8.38
N TYR A 151 -11.96 -4.93 8.69
CA TYR A 151 -12.86 -5.56 9.65
C TYR A 151 -14.29 -5.62 9.14
N SER A 152 -14.84 -6.83 9.08
CA SER A 152 -16.22 -7.09 8.64
C SER A 152 -17.27 -6.67 9.67
N GLN A 153 -17.01 -6.90 10.96
CA GLN A 153 -18.00 -6.77 12.05
C GLN A 153 -17.48 -6.09 13.32
N LYS A 154 -16.16 -6.03 13.54
CA LYS A 154 -15.53 -5.41 14.71
C LYS A 154 -14.78 -4.15 14.28
N ASN A 155 -14.45 -3.26 15.21
CA ASN A 155 -13.60 -2.11 14.93
C ASN A 155 -12.17 -2.39 15.41
N ILE A 156 -11.17 -1.71 14.84
CA ILE A 156 -9.82 -1.69 15.41
C ILE A 156 -9.91 -1.33 16.89
N GLY A 157 -9.29 -2.18 17.71
CA GLY A 157 -9.18 -2.05 19.15
C GLY A 157 -7.93 -1.30 19.56
N ILE A 158 -7.76 -1.16 20.87
CA ILE A 158 -6.58 -0.52 21.43
C ILE A 158 -5.31 -1.35 21.22
N THR A 159 -5.42 -2.67 21.12
CA THR A 159 -4.29 -3.58 20.90
C THR A 159 -3.66 -3.33 19.54
N GLU A 160 -4.46 -3.27 18.48
CA GLU A 160 -3.97 -3.05 17.12
C GLU A 160 -3.45 -1.63 16.94
N ALA A 161 -4.08 -0.64 17.60
CA ALA A 161 -3.57 0.72 17.64
C ALA A 161 -2.19 0.81 18.34
N ARG A 162 -1.95 0.02 19.40
CA ARG A 162 -0.62 -0.09 20.05
C ARG A 162 0.40 -0.80 19.16
N ASN A 163 -0.01 -1.86 18.46
CA ASN A 163 0.88 -2.53 17.50
C ASN A 163 1.31 -1.56 16.39
N PHE A 164 0.38 -0.79 15.84
CA PHE A 164 0.68 0.25 14.85
C PHE A 164 1.57 1.36 15.41
N LEU A 165 1.39 1.76 16.67
CA LEU A 165 2.29 2.70 17.35
C LEU A 165 3.71 2.12 17.47
N GLY A 166 3.83 0.85 17.83
CA GLY A 166 5.11 0.13 17.89
C GLY A 166 5.81 0.10 16.54
N LEU A 167 5.09 -0.27 15.48
CA LEU A 167 5.58 -0.23 14.09
C LEU A 167 6.07 1.18 13.72
N CYS A 168 5.23 2.20 13.92
CA CYS A 168 5.59 3.60 13.67
C CYS A 168 6.83 4.06 14.45
N SER A 169 7.01 3.55 15.67
CA SER A 169 8.18 3.86 16.50
C SER A 169 9.44 3.21 15.93
N ASP A 170 9.35 1.95 15.51
CA ASP A 170 10.50 1.23 15.00
C ASP A 170 10.92 1.71 13.60
N LEU A 171 9.97 2.04 12.73
CA LEU A 171 10.26 2.58 11.40
C LEU A 171 10.78 4.03 11.42
N ALA A 172 10.78 4.72 12.57
CA ALA A 172 11.26 6.10 12.79
C ALA A 172 10.64 7.22 11.91
N PHE A 173 9.82 6.91 10.90
CA PHE A 173 9.32 7.85 9.90
C PHE A 173 7.78 7.93 9.85
N LYS A 174 7.19 8.34 10.98
CA LYS A 174 5.73 8.39 11.20
C LYS A 174 4.95 9.13 10.11
N ASN A 175 5.55 10.15 9.48
CA ASN A 175 4.89 10.98 8.47
C ASN A 175 4.51 10.23 7.20
N ASN A 176 5.22 9.14 6.87
CA ASN A 176 4.99 8.34 5.67
C ASN A 176 4.50 6.94 5.99
N VAL A 177 4.04 6.69 7.22
CA VAL A 177 3.46 5.42 7.65
C VAL A 177 1.98 5.66 7.95
N TYR A 178 1.10 4.94 7.26
CA TYR A 178 -0.35 5.12 7.32
C TYR A 178 -1.04 3.83 7.75
N LEU A 179 -1.96 3.93 8.71
CA LEU A 179 -2.94 2.89 8.98
C LEU A 179 -4.20 3.15 8.15
N ILE A 180 -4.48 2.27 7.20
CA ILE A 180 -5.67 2.27 6.36
C ILE A 180 -6.64 1.22 6.89
N THR A 181 -7.78 1.64 7.42
CA THR A 181 -8.73 0.73 8.08
C THR A 181 -10.16 0.96 7.62
N THR A 182 -11.00 -0.07 7.68
CA THR A 182 -12.44 0.11 7.46
C THR A 182 -13.17 0.72 8.65
N ALA A 183 -12.64 0.56 9.87
CA ALA A 183 -13.25 1.09 11.10
C ALA A 183 -12.30 1.07 12.30
N ALA A 184 -12.36 2.09 13.15
CA ALA A 184 -11.67 2.14 14.44
C ALA A 184 -12.60 2.58 15.59
N ASN A 185 -12.42 2.01 16.78
CA ASN A 185 -13.16 2.44 17.97
C ASN A 185 -12.59 3.75 18.53
N LEU A 186 -13.32 4.39 19.46
CA LEU A 186 -12.93 5.70 20.00
C LEU A 186 -11.58 5.65 20.73
N ASN A 187 -11.29 4.58 21.48
CA ASN A 187 -10.03 4.45 22.22
C ASN A 187 -8.83 4.33 21.28
N ALA A 188 -8.96 3.53 20.21
CA ALA A 188 -7.95 3.43 19.16
C ALA A 188 -7.73 4.78 18.47
N LYS A 189 -8.82 5.50 18.13
CA LYS A 189 -8.76 6.84 17.56
C LYS A 189 -8.04 7.83 18.47
N HIS A 190 -8.37 7.84 19.77
CA HIS A 190 -7.73 8.71 20.75
C HIS A 190 -6.24 8.39 20.89
N LEU A 191 -5.85 7.11 20.94
CA LEU A 191 -4.45 6.72 21.01
C LEU A 191 -3.66 7.18 19.77
N ILE A 192 -4.17 6.87 18.58
CA ILE A 192 -3.52 7.22 17.31
C ILE A 192 -3.38 8.74 17.17
N ASN A 193 -4.45 9.49 17.45
CA ASN A 193 -4.44 10.95 17.38
C ASN A 193 -3.52 11.57 18.44
N GLY A 194 -3.54 11.05 19.68
CA GLY A 194 -2.70 11.52 20.77
C GLY A 194 -1.19 11.36 20.49
N HIS A 195 -0.82 10.41 19.61
CA HIS A 195 0.55 10.20 19.16
C HIS A 195 0.85 10.81 17.78
N ASN A 196 -0.06 11.62 17.22
CA ASN A 196 0.06 12.24 15.90
C ASN A 196 0.37 11.24 14.77
N LEU A 197 -0.21 10.04 14.85
CA LEU A 197 -0.03 9.01 13.82
C LEU A 197 -1.04 9.18 12.68
N ASN A 198 -0.66 8.74 11.48
CA ASN A 198 -1.55 8.82 10.33
C ASN A 198 -2.49 7.62 10.27
N MET A 199 -3.79 7.86 10.45
CA MET A 199 -4.84 6.86 10.19
C MET A 199 -5.87 7.41 9.22
N LYS A 200 -6.31 6.57 8.28
CA LYS A 200 -7.41 6.86 7.35
C LYS A 200 -8.46 5.76 7.44
N GLU A 201 -9.69 6.16 7.79
CA GLU A 201 -10.82 5.26 7.83
C GLU A 201 -11.58 5.27 6.49
N ILE A 202 -11.56 4.14 5.78
CA ILE A 202 -12.30 3.91 4.54
C ILE A 202 -13.65 3.30 4.89
N ASN A 203 -14.66 4.14 5.06
CA ASN A 203 -16.01 3.69 5.36
C ASN A 203 -16.61 2.92 4.16
N LYS A 204 -17.10 1.71 4.42
CA LYS A 204 -17.68 0.77 3.44
C LYS A 204 -18.89 1.29 2.67
N GLN A 205 -19.54 2.33 3.17
CA GLN A 205 -20.71 2.97 2.56
C GLN A 205 -20.32 4.14 1.65
N LYS A 206 -19.07 4.57 1.66
CA LYS A 206 -18.61 5.69 0.83
C LYS A 206 -18.32 5.22 -0.60
N PRO A 207 -18.54 6.09 -1.61
CA PRO A 207 -18.29 5.77 -3.00
C PRO A 207 -16.79 5.62 -3.28
N ASP A 208 -16.44 4.89 -4.35
CA ASP A 208 -15.04 4.68 -4.77
C ASP A 208 -14.25 6.00 -4.94
N CYS A 209 -14.91 7.07 -5.39
CA CYS A 209 -14.25 8.38 -5.55
C CYS A 209 -13.77 8.97 -4.23
N TYR A 210 -14.47 8.71 -3.12
CA TYR A 210 -14.05 9.14 -1.79
C TYR A 210 -12.78 8.40 -1.37
N VAL A 211 -12.77 7.08 -1.59
CA VAL A 211 -11.62 6.24 -1.26
C VAL A 211 -10.41 6.67 -2.08
N TYR A 212 -10.59 6.79 -3.40
CA TYR A 212 -9.57 7.31 -4.30
C TYR A 212 -9.03 8.68 -3.83
N GLY A 213 -9.90 9.59 -3.38
CA GLY A 213 -9.49 10.88 -2.85
C GLY A 213 -8.54 10.79 -1.65
N ILE A 214 -8.72 9.80 -0.78
CA ILE A 214 -7.79 9.53 0.35
C ILE A 214 -6.40 9.17 -0.18
N PHE A 215 -6.31 8.21 -1.10
CA PHE A 215 -5.03 7.77 -1.67
C PHE A 215 -4.36 8.88 -2.48
N ASN A 216 -5.15 9.68 -3.22
CA ASN A 216 -4.65 10.85 -3.92
C ASN A 216 -4.03 11.85 -2.94
N CYS A 217 -4.68 12.15 -1.82
CA CYS A 217 -4.10 13.02 -0.78
C CYS A 217 -2.81 12.45 -0.19
N ILE A 218 -2.73 11.14 0.03
CA ILE A 218 -1.50 10.48 0.53
C ILE A 218 -0.37 10.67 -0.49
N ILE A 219 -0.63 10.38 -1.78
CA ILE A 219 0.38 10.50 -2.84
C ILE A 219 0.79 11.94 -3.08
N CYS A 220 -0.14 12.89 -3.18
CA CYS A 220 0.21 14.30 -3.33
C CYS A 220 1.09 14.77 -2.17
N ARG A 221 0.79 14.37 -0.94
CA ARG A 221 1.63 14.67 0.22
C ARG A 221 3.01 14.04 0.07
N TYR A 222 3.08 12.74 -0.17
CA TYR A 222 4.34 12.02 -0.33
C TYR A 222 5.24 12.65 -1.41
N LEU A 223 4.69 12.90 -2.60
CA LEU A 223 5.43 13.49 -3.71
C LEU A 223 5.88 14.94 -3.43
N ASN A 224 5.09 15.73 -2.71
CA ASN A 224 5.46 17.11 -2.34
C ASN A 224 6.52 17.17 -1.22
N PHE A 225 6.62 16.12 -0.38
CA PHE A 225 7.61 16.07 0.70
C PHE A 225 8.94 15.43 0.29
N THR A 226 8.99 14.70 -0.83
CA THR A 226 10.26 14.28 -1.42
C THR A 226 10.92 15.46 -2.13
N PRO A 227 12.03 16.04 -1.63
CA PRO A 227 12.73 17.10 -2.34
C PRO A 227 13.18 16.54 -3.70
N THR A 228 12.95 17.32 -4.77
CA THR A 228 13.68 17.12 -6.02
C THR A 228 15.15 17.29 -5.69
N VAL A 229 15.90 16.19 -5.69
CA VAL A 229 17.36 16.27 -5.64
C VAL A 229 17.78 16.89 -6.96
N SER A 230 17.94 18.21 -6.97
CA SER A 230 18.71 18.89 -8.01
C SER A 230 20.18 18.58 -7.70
N LEU A 231 20.75 17.64 -8.45
CA LEU A 231 22.20 17.48 -8.54
C LEU A 231 22.79 18.58 -9.42
#